data_AF-A0A2U9SVI4-F1
#
_entry.id   AF-A0A2U9SVI4-F1
#
_cell.length_a   1.000
_cell.length_b   1.000
_cell.length_c   1.000
_cell.angle_alpha   90.00
_cell.angle_beta   90.00
_cell.angle_gamma   90.00
#
_symmetry.space_group_name_H-M   'P 1'
#
loop_
_entity.id
_entity.type
_entity.pdbx_description
1 polymer ?
#
loop_
_entity_poly.entity_id
_entity_poly.type
_entity_poly.pdbx_seq_one_letter_code
_entity_poly.pdbx_strand_id
1 'polypeptide(L)'
;MPAFRADAPPQIRHAIALFAIVWLVELGYVALFLTISFRGLDEVPAAKIALARQGFIAVTLVQAFWLFLNASLIVGLCQRQKLARMLELSLTLVTTIAFLAAAFPFRVDLLEVAFFANAIATVLIYSSACSRWFQGVAS
;
A
#
# COMPACT_ATOMS: atom_id res chain seq x y z
N MET A 1 -7.60 -2.32 -19.67
CA MET A 1 -7.90 -1.58 -18.41
C MET A 1 -8.19 -0.12 -18.73
N PRO A 2 -9.30 0.46 -18.25
CA PRO A 2 -9.69 1.85 -18.48
C PRO A 2 -8.60 2.90 -18.24
N ALA A 3 -7.81 2.75 -17.18
CA ALA A 3 -6.77 3.73 -16.80
C ALA A 3 -5.64 3.95 -17.83
N PHE A 4 -5.43 3.02 -18.76
CA PHE A 4 -4.38 3.11 -19.78
C PHE A 4 -4.91 3.51 -21.16
N ARG A 5 -6.22 3.78 -21.28
CA ARG A 5 -6.82 4.28 -22.50
C ARG A 5 -6.56 5.79 -22.65
N ALA A 6 -6.66 6.29 -23.88
CA ALA A 6 -6.35 7.68 -24.23
C ALA A 6 -7.25 8.71 -23.50
N ASP A 7 -8.46 8.31 -23.07
CA ASP A 7 -9.42 9.14 -22.33
C ASP A 7 -9.08 9.30 -20.83
N ALA A 8 -8.17 8.47 -20.29
CA ALA A 8 -7.76 8.57 -18.91
C ALA A 8 -6.78 9.75 -18.69
N PRO A 9 -7.02 10.63 -17.72
CA PRO A 9 -6.08 11.70 -17.38
C PRO A 9 -4.68 11.16 -17.08
N PRO A 10 -3.60 11.82 -17.52
CA PRO A 10 -2.22 11.37 -17.23
C PRO A 10 -1.95 11.16 -15.74
N GLN A 11 -2.59 11.96 -14.88
CA GLN A 11 -2.49 11.86 -13.43
C GLN A 11 -2.91 10.49 -12.89
N ILE A 12 -3.89 9.82 -13.52
CA ILE A 12 -4.29 8.45 -13.14
C ILE A 12 -3.15 7.47 -13.38
N ARG A 13 -2.46 7.59 -14.53
CA ARG A 13 -1.34 6.71 -14.88
C ARG A 13 -0.15 6.93 -13.94
N HIS A 14 0.16 8.20 -13.64
CA HIS A 14 1.21 8.52 -12.66
C HIS A 14 0.86 8.00 -11.27
N ALA A 15 -0.38 8.17 -10.81
CA ALA A 15 -0.81 7.66 -9.52
C ALA A 15 -0.72 6.12 -9.46
N ILE A 16 -1.20 5.41 -10.47
CA ILE A 16 -1.10 3.94 -10.54
C ILE A 16 0.36 3.49 -10.55
N ALA A 17 1.24 4.17 -11.29
CA ALA A 17 2.67 3.88 -11.29
C ALA A 17 3.29 4.08 -9.91
N LEU A 18 2.95 5.17 -9.22
CA LEU A 18 3.40 5.42 -7.85
C LEU A 18 2.88 4.35 -6.88
N PHE A 19 1.59 4.01 -6.91
CA PHE A 19 1.03 2.94 -6.08
C PHE A 19 1.71 1.59 -6.34
N ALA A 20 2.00 1.26 -7.61
CA ALA A 20 2.71 0.04 -7.95
C ALA A 20 4.16 0.04 -7.41
N ILE A 21 4.86 1.17 -7.48
CA ILE A 21 6.20 1.32 -6.89
C ILE A 21 6.15 1.14 -5.37
N VAL A 22 5.21 1.81 -4.70
CA VAL A 22 5.00 1.67 -3.25
C VAL A 22 4.75 0.22 -2.88
N TRP A 23 3.86 -0.46 -3.60
CA TRP A 23 3.55 -1.87 -3.37
C TRP A 23 4.79 -2.77 -3.55
N LEU A 24 5.64 -2.51 -4.54
CA LEU A 24 6.90 -3.25 -4.73
C LEU A 24 7.89 -3.01 -3.60
N VAL A 25 7.98 -1.78 -3.10
CA VAL A 25 8.80 -1.44 -1.93
C VAL A 25 8.30 -2.19 -0.69
N GLU A 26 7.00 -2.13 -0.40
CA GLU A 26 6.38 -2.86 0.70
C GLU A 26 6.65 -4.36 0.60
N LEU A 27 6.47 -4.94 -0.59
CA LEU A 27 6.75 -6.36 -0.85
C LEU A 27 8.21 -6.70 -0.57
N GLY A 28 9.15 -5.84 -0.98
CA GLY A 28 10.58 -6.00 -0.71
C GLY A 28 10.89 -6.00 0.79
N TYR A 29 10.31 -5.07 1.55
CA TYR A 29 10.46 -5.03 3.01
C TYR A 29 9.85 -6.26 3.69
N VAL A 30 8.68 -6.72 3.25
CA VAL A 30 8.06 -7.95 3.78
C VAL A 30 8.96 -9.15 3.50
N ALA A 31 9.50 -9.29 2.28
CA ALA A 31 10.42 -10.38 1.94
C ALA A 31 11.71 -10.34 2.79
N LEU A 32 12.28 -9.16 3.01
CA LEU A 32 13.43 -8.97 3.89
C LEU A 32 13.10 -9.37 5.34
N PHE A 33 11.98 -8.88 5.87
CA PHE A 33 11.52 -9.17 7.22
C PHE A 33 11.30 -10.68 7.43
N LEU A 34 10.67 -11.36 6.47
CA LEU A 34 10.47 -12.80 6.52
C LEU A 34 11.82 -13.54 6.53
N THR A 35 12.77 -13.12 5.69
CA THR A 35 14.10 -13.74 5.62
C THR A 35 14.87 -13.62 6.93
N ILE A 36 14.84 -12.43 7.55
CA ILE A 36 15.50 -12.18 8.85
C ILE A 36 14.80 -12.98 9.95
N SER A 37 13.46 -12.98 9.97
CA SER A 37 12.67 -13.66 11.00
C SER A 37 12.83 -15.17 10.95
N PHE A 38 12.89 -15.77 9.75
CA PHE A 38 13.15 -17.21 9.61
C PHE A 38 14.51 -17.61 10.18
N ARG A 39 15.56 -16.83 9.93
CA ARG A 39 16.89 -17.08 10.50
C ARG A 39 16.89 -16.94 12.02
N GLY A 40 16.18 -15.95 12.56
CA GLY A 40 16.07 -15.72 14.00
C GLY A 40 15.26 -16.77 14.76
N LEU A 41 14.36 -17.52 14.08
CA LEU A 41 13.57 -18.57 14.72
C LEU A 41 14.41 -19.75 15.23
N ASP A 42 15.56 -20.01 14.62
CA ASP A 42 16.50 -21.07 15.03
C ASP A 42 17.23 -20.73 16.34
N GLU A 43 17.25 -19.46 16.73
CA GLU A 43 17.88 -18.95 17.96
C GLU A 43 16.90 -18.86 19.13
N VAL A 44 15.61 -19.17 18.92
CA VAL A 44 14.56 -19.06 19.95
C VAL A 44 14.63 -20.25 20.92
N PRO A 45 14.64 -20.02 22.25
CA PRO A 45 14.60 -21.10 23.23
C PRO A 45 13.38 -22.02 23.03
N ALA A 46 13.58 -23.34 23.18
CA ALA A 46 12.53 -24.35 22.94
C ALA A 46 11.20 -24.08 23.67
N ALA A 47 11.26 -23.49 24.88
CA ALA A 47 10.08 -23.13 25.67
C ALA A 47 9.21 -22.02 25.02
N LYS A 48 9.77 -21.21 24.11
CA LYS A 48 9.08 -20.08 23.45
C LYS A 48 8.86 -20.31 21.96
N ILE A 49 9.36 -21.40 21.39
CA ILE A 49 9.35 -21.65 19.94
C ILE A 49 7.93 -21.76 19.37
N ALA A 50 7.00 -22.36 20.12
CA ALA A 50 5.60 -22.47 19.70
C ALA A 50 4.91 -21.11 19.62
N LEU A 51 5.11 -20.26 20.63
CA LEU A 51 4.57 -18.90 20.66
C LEU A 51 5.22 -18.02 19.57
N ALA A 52 6.53 -18.14 19.37
CA ALA A 52 7.25 -17.42 18.31
C ALA A 52 6.74 -17.80 16.91
N ARG A 53 6.49 -19.08 16.66
CA ARG A 53 5.89 -19.56 15.39
C ARG A 53 4.48 -19.02 15.19
N GLN A 54 3.63 -19.02 16.23
CA GLN A 54 2.28 -18.46 16.13
C GLN A 54 2.31 -16.96 15.83
N GLY A 55 3.16 -16.20 16.54
CA GLY A 55 3.35 -14.77 16.28
C GLY A 55 3.85 -14.52 14.86
N PHE A 56 4.83 -15.30 14.39
CA PHE A 56 5.34 -15.21 13.03
C PHE A 56 4.27 -15.48 11.97
N ILE A 57 3.46 -16.52 12.15
CA ILE A 57 2.34 -16.84 11.25
C ILE A 57 1.33 -15.70 11.25
N ALA A 58 0.96 -15.18 12.41
CA ALA A 58 0.01 -14.07 12.53
C ALA A 58 0.51 -12.82 11.79
N VAL A 59 1.76 -12.41 12.01
CA VAL A 59 2.37 -11.27 11.31
C VAL A 59 2.40 -11.52 9.81
N THR A 60 2.78 -12.72 9.37
CA THR A 60 2.83 -13.08 7.95
C THR A 60 1.46 -12.97 7.28
N LEU A 61 0.40 -13.46 7.94
CA LEU A 61 -0.97 -13.36 7.44
C LEU A 61 -1.45 -11.92 7.33
N VAL A 62 -1.17 -11.09 8.34
CA VAL A 62 -1.51 -9.66 8.32
C VAL A 62 -0.80 -8.96 7.15
N GLN A 63 0.50 -9.21 6.97
CA GLN A 63 1.26 -8.61 5.87
C GLN A 63 0.81 -9.09 4.49
N ALA A 64 0.50 -10.38 4.35
CA ALA A 64 -0.04 -10.93 3.10
C ALA A 64 -1.40 -10.32 2.75
N PHE A 65 -2.28 -10.17 3.74
CA PHE A 65 -3.56 -9.50 3.58
C PHE A 65 -3.39 -8.03 3.19
N TRP A 66 -2.47 -7.31 3.84
CA TRP A 66 -2.15 -5.91 3.52
C TRP A 66 -1.71 -5.74 2.06
N LEU A 67 -0.72 -6.53 1.62
CA LEU A 67 -0.24 -6.51 0.24
C LEU A 67 -1.33 -6.86 -0.76
N PHE A 68 -2.19 -7.84 -0.43
CA PHE A 68 -3.31 -8.23 -1.28
C PHE A 68 -4.36 -7.12 -1.39
N LEU A 69 -4.67 -6.42 -0.29
CA LEU A 69 -5.58 -5.29 -0.28
C LEU A 69 -5.05 -4.16 -1.17
N ASN A 70 -3.79 -3.75 -1.01
CA ASN A 70 -3.17 -2.71 -1.84
C ASN A 70 -3.16 -3.08 -3.32
N ALA A 71 -2.80 -4.32 -3.66
CA ALA A 71 -2.87 -4.80 -5.05
C ALA A 71 -4.31 -4.74 -5.62
N SER A 72 -5.29 -5.15 -4.82
CA SER A 72 -6.71 -5.12 -5.20
C SER A 72 -7.21 -3.70 -5.43
N LEU A 73 -6.78 -2.74 -4.62
CA LEU A 73 -7.10 -1.32 -4.79
C LEU A 73 -6.49 -0.76 -6.08
N ILE A 74 -5.23 -1.07 -6.38
CA ILE A 74 -4.59 -0.70 -7.66
C ILE A 74 -5.40 -1.22 -8.85
N VAL A 75 -5.81 -2.49 -8.81
CA VAL A 75 -6.66 -3.09 -9.86
C VAL A 75 -8.02 -2.39 -9.95
N GLY A 76 -8.66 -2.09 -8.81
CA GLY A 76 -9.92 -1.36 -8.77
C GLY A 76 -9.81 0.05 -9.35
N LEU A 77 -8.72 0.77 -9.06
CA LEU A 77 -8.40 2.07 -9.64
C LEU A 77 -8.18 1.97 -11.16
N CYS A 78 -7.45 0.95 -11.63
CA CYS A 78 -7.28 0.65 -13.05
C CYS A 78 -8.63 0.43 -13.78
N GLN A 79 -9.61 -0.12 -13.06
CA GLN A 79 -10.97 -0.37 -13.53
C GLN A 79 -11.95 0.79 -13.28
N ARG A 80 -11.47 1.97 -12.81
CA ARG A 80 -12.30 3.15 -12.55
C ARG A 80 -13.34 2.94 -11.44
N GLN A 81 -13.09 2.01 -10.51
CA GLN A 81 -14.00 1.74 -9.40
C GLN A 81 -13.96 2.86 -8.35
N LYS A 82 -15.11 3.50 -8.10
CA LYS A 82 -15.23 4.58 -7.09
C LYS A 82 -14.96 4.09 -5.67
N LEU A 83 -15.33 2.84 -5.37
CA LEU A 83 -15.10 2.22 -4.07
C LEU A 83 -13.60 2.08 -3.77
N ALA A 84 -12.80 1.60 -4.73
CA ALA A 84 -11.35 1.51 -4.58
C ALA A 84 -10.72 2.88 -4.29
N ARG A 85 -11.18 3.93 -4.99
CA ARG A 85 -10.73 5.30 -4.74
C ARG A 85 -11.05 5.80 -3.33
N MET A 86 -12.25 5.53 -2.82
CA MET A 86 -12.61 5.94 -1.45
C MET A 86 -11.83 5.15 -0.39
N LEU A 87 -11.67 3.84 -0.58
CA LEU A 87 -10.89 3.01 0.33
C LEU A 87 -9.42 3.44 0.36
N GLU A 88 -8.84 3.80 -0.78
CA GLU A 88 -7.46 4.32 -0.85
C GLU A 88 -7.30 5.62 -0.06
N LEU A 89 -8.28 6.53 -0.14
CA LEU A 89 -8.27 7.75 0.66
C LEU A 89 -8.35 7.43 2.15
N SER A 90 -9.27 6.54 2.56
CA SER A 90 -9.40 6.14 3.95
C SER A 90 -8.13 5.49 4.48
N LEU A 91 -7.51 4.59 3.72
CA LEU A 91 -6.24 3.97 4.09
C LEU A 91 -5.12 5.00 4.22
N THR A 92 -4.98 5.90 3.23
CA THR A 92 -3.98 6.98 3.27
C THR A 92 -4.16 7.86 4.50
N LEU A 93 -5.39 8.20 4.88
CA LEU A 93 -5.66 9.00 6.08
C LEU A 93 -5.29 8.24 7.36
N VAL A 94 -5.70 6.98 7.47
CA VAL A 94 -5.41 6.14 8.65
C VAL A 94 -3.90 5.93 8.82
N THR A 95 -3.18 5.63 7.73
CA THR A 95 -1.72 5.45 7.76
C THR A 95 -1.01 6.76 8.07
N THR A 96 -1.50 7.90 7.57
CA THR A 96 -0.97 9.22 7.93
C THR A 96 -1.11 9.52 9.41
N ILE A 97 -2.28 9.28 9.98
CA ILE A 97 -2.52 9.49 11.42
C ILE A 97 -1.64 8.57 12.24
N ALA A 98 -1.52 7.29 11.86
CA ALA A 98 -0.66 6.34 12.52
C ALA A 98 0.82 6.77 12.46
N PHE A 99 1.28 7.25 11.31
CA PHE A 99 2.63 7.75 11.12
C PHE A 99 2.92 8.96 12.03
N LEU A 100 1.99 9.93 12.09
CA LEU A 100 2.11 11.09 12.97
C LEU A 100 2.11 10.71 14.45
N ALA A 101 1.25 9.77 14.86
CA ALA A 101 1.14 9.32 16.24
C ALA A 101 2.39 8.56 16.71
N ALA A 102 3.05 7.83 15.81
CA ALA A 102 4.29 7.12 16.12
C ALA A 102 5.50 8.04 16.31
N ALA A 103 5.38 9.35 16.03
CA ALA A 103 6.40 10.37 16.24
C ALA A 103 7.79 9.97 15.69
N PHE A 104 7.81 9.26 14.55
CA PHE A 104 9.06 8.78 13.96
C PHE A 104 9.97 9.97 13.62
N PRO A 105 11.26 9.93 13.99
CA PRO A 105 12.20 10.92 13.49
C PRO A 105 12.31 10.73 11.97
N PHE A 106 11.92 11.74 11.19
CA PHE A 106 12.07 11.72 9.73
C PHE A 106 13.54 11.50 9.37
N ARG A 107 13.84 10.33 8.81
CA ARG A 107 15.20 9.94 8.41
C ARG A 107 15.39 9.81 6.90
N VAL A 108 14.35 10.10 6.12
CA VAL A 108 14.33 9.97 4.65
C VAL A 108 14.70 8.55 4.22
N ASP A 109 14.18 7.55 4.94
CA ASP A 109 14.31 6.15 4.53
C ASP A 109 13.31 5.80 3.41
N LEU A 110 13.58 4.74 2.67
CA LEU A 110 12.78 4.28 1.53
C LEU A 110 11.32 4.03 1.93
N LEU A 111 11.06 3.57 3.17
CA LEU A 111 9.70 3.41 3.70
C LEU A 111 8.96 4.75 3.85
N GLU A 112 9.64 5.79 4.34
CA GLU A 112 9.07 7.13 4.48
C GLU A 112 8.79 7.75 3.11
N VAL A 113 9.71 7.56 2.14
CA VAL A 113 9.54 8.00 0.76
C VAL A 113 8.36 7.28 0.10
N ALA A 114 8.22 5.97 0.31
CA ALA A 114 7.10 5.19 -0.19
C ALA A 114 5.76 5.68 0.41
N PHE A 115 5.74 6.00 1.70
CA PHE A 115 4.57 6.58 2.35
C PHE A 115 4.16 7.92 1.72
N PHE A 116 5.11 8.84 1.49
CA PHE A 116 4.83 10.09 0.80
C PHE A 116 4.37 9.89 -0.64
N ALA A 117 4.98 8.95 -1.36
CA ALA A 117 4.57 8.60 -2.71
C ALA A 117 3.12 8.10 -2.75
N ASN A 118 2.69 7.30 -1.75
CA ASN A 118 1.31 6.88 -1.60
C ASN A 118 0.38 8.08 -1.39
N ALA A 119 0.72 8.98 -0.47
CA ALA A 119 -0.07 10.18 -0.20
C ALA A 119 -0.21 11.08 -1.44
N ILE A 120 0.89 11.30 -2.18
CA ILE A 120 0.88 12.07 -3.43
C ILE A 120 0.01 11.38 -4.48
N ALA A 121 0.14 10.07 -4.65
CA ALA A 121 -0.69 9.30 -5.58
C ALA A 121 -2.18 9.41 -5.25
N THR A 122 -2.52 9.33 -3.96
CA THR A 122 -3.89 9.54 -3.46
C THR A 122 -4.39 10.95 -3.78
N VAL A 123 -3.58 11.99 -3.59
CA VAL A 123 -3.97 13.36 -3.98
C VAL A 123 -4.18 13.47 -5.49
N LEU A 124 -3.31 12.84 -6.30
CA LEU A 124 -3.42 12.86 -7.76
C LEU A 124 -4.73 12.26 -8.28
N ILE A 125 -5.18 11.12 -7.72
CA ILE A 125 -6.46 10.50 -8.09
C ILE A 125 -7.68 11.32 -7.64
N TYR A 126 -7.48 12.30 -6.75
CA TYR A 126 -8.51 13.27 -6.32
C TYR A 126 -8.46 14.62 -7.05
N SER A 127 -7.51 14.83 -7.94
CA SER A 127 -7.50 16.02 -8.80
C SER A 127 -8.80 16.19 -9.59
N SER A 128 -9.10 17.41 -10.02
CA SER A 128 -10.36 17.73 -10.73
C SER A 128 -10.54 16.91 -12.01
N ALA A 129 -9.46 16.70 -12.77
CA ALA A 129 -9.47 15.89 -13.98
C ALA A 129 -9.78 14.41 -13.69
N CYS A 130 -9.11 13.82 -12.69
CA CYS A 130 -9.38 12.45 -12.22
C CYS A 130 -10.80 12.30 -11.67
N SER A 131 -11.29 13.30 -10.94
CA SER A 131 -12.64 13.29 -10.38
C SER A 131 -13.72 13.23 -11.45
N ARG A 132 -13.61 14.06 -12.50
CA ARG A 132 -14.50 13.99 -13.67
C ARG A 132 -14.39 12.64 -14.38
N TRP A 133 -13.17 12.11 -14.51
CA TRP A 133 -12.97 10.77 -15.04
C TRP A 133 -13.71 9.73 -14.19
N PHE A 134 -13.47 9.57 -12.89
CA PHE A 134 -14.25 8.61 -12.08
C PHE A 134 -15.78 8.81 -12.09
N GLN A 135 -16.27 10.03 -12.34
CA GLN A 135 -17.70 10.35 -12.42
C GLN A 135 -18.35 10.03 -13.78
N GLY A 136 -17.62 10.10 -14.89
CA GLY A 136 -18.14 9.89 -16.25
C GLY A 136 -18.52 8.43 -16.60
N VAL A 137 -19.04 7.68 -15.63
CA VAL A 137 -19.69 6.36 -15.80
C VAL A 137 -21.20 6.52 -16.04
N ALA A 138 -21.74 7.74 -15.93
CA ALA A 138 -23.11 8.07 -16.29
C ALA A 138 -23.14 8.71 -17.68
N SER A 139 -23.08 7.88 -18.72
CA SER A 139 -23.59 8.16 -20.06
C SER A 139 -23.95 6.84 -20.72
#